data_AF-A0A954Q3N3-F1
#
_entry.id   AF-A0A954Q3N3-F1
#
_cell.length_a   1.000
_cell.length_b   1.000
_cell.length_c   1.000
_cell.angle_alpha   90.00
_cell.angle_beta   90.00
_cell.angle_gamma   90.00
#
_symmetry.space_group_name_H-M   'P 1'
#
loop_
_entity.id
_entity.type
_entity.pdbx_description
1 polymer ?
#
loop_
_entity_poly.entity_id
_entity_poly.type
_entity_poly.pdbx_seq_one_letter_code
_entity_poly.pdbx_strand_id
1 'polypeptide(L)'
;MTKTNGDFNPFDPTGMFKGMRDANMDAWSKMMIDLVNTDAYAEATGAALNAWLTTSGPFRKVLEDSMAKTLEQLNLPSRDDVTRLAERLTNIEMRLDDLDAKLDESLRPSHSGEN
;
A
#
# COMPACT_ATOMS: atom_id res chain seq x y z
N MET A 1 -20.01 -47.02 14.93
CA MET A 1 -21.43 -46.92 15.28
C MET A 1 -21.95 -45.57 14.80
N THR A 2 -22.79 -45.62 13.78
CA THR A 2 -23.39 -44.50 13.04
C THR A 2 -24.31 -43.69 13.94
N LYS A 3 -24.08 -42.38 14.07
CA LYS A 3 -25.04 -41.46 14.71
C LYS A 3 -25.87 -40.82 13.61
N THR A 4 -27.13 -41.22 13.55
CA THR A 4 -28.15 -40.86 12.56
C THR A 4 -28.44 -39.36 12.59
N ASN A 5 -28.18 -38.70 11.47
CA ASN A 5 -28.74 -37.38 11.16
C ASN A 5 -30.21 -37.59 10.78
N GLY A 6 -31.13 -36.94 11.51
CA GLY A 6 -32.48 -36.66 11.00
C GLY A 6 -33.64 -37.47 11.56
N ASP A 7 -33.72 -37.69 12.88
CA ASP A 7 -35.01 -38.06 13.48
C ASP A 7 -35.91 -36.81 13.49
N PHE A 8 -36.88 -36.78 12.58
CA PHE A 8 -38.02 -35.86 12.68
C PHE A 8 -38.78 -36.22 13.96
N ASN A 9 -38.61 -35.41 15.01
CA ASN A 9 -39.37 -35.53 16.25
C ASN A 9 -40.62 -34.65 16.16
N PRO A 10 -41.83 -35.21 16.02
CA PRO A 10 -43.08 -34.46 15.90
C PRO A 10 -43.41 -33.59 17.12
N PHE A 11 -42.70 -33.78 18.23
CA PHE A 11 -42.86 -33.04 19.48
C PHE A 11 -41.72 -32.04 19.76
N ASP A 12 -40.79 -31.81 18.81
CA ASP A 12 -39.75 -30.77 18.92
C ASP A 12 -39.97 -29.65 17.88
N PRO A 13 -40.84 -28.66 18.20
CA PRO A 13 -41.07 -27.53 17.31
C PRO A 13 -39.80 -26.71 17.06
N THR A 14 -38.83 -26.73 17.99
CA THR A 14 -37.59 -25.96 17.86
C THR A 14 -36.63 -26.57 16.84
N GLY A 15 -36.64 -27.89 16.68
CA GLY A 15 -35.91 -28.60 15.63
C GLY A 15 -36.41 -28.26 14.23
N MET A 16 -37.72 -28.14 14.04
CA MET A 16 -38.32 -27.75 12.76
C MET A 16 -37.97 -26.30 12.37
N PHE A 17 -38.11 -25.35 13.31
CA PHE A 17 -37.71 -23.95 13.08
C PHE A 17 -36.21 -23.81 12.82
N LYS A 18 -35.39 -24.57 13.54
CA LYS A 18 -33.95 -24.60 13.34
C LYS A 18 -33.59 -25.11 11.95
N GLY A 19 -34.20 -26.21 11.50
CA GLY A 19 -34.00 -26.73 10.14
C GLY A 19 -34.40 -25.72 9.05
N MET A 20 -35.54 -25.03 9.21
CA MET A 20 -35.98 -23.99 8.27
C MET A 20 -35.01 -22.81 8.23
N ARG A 21 -34.54 -22.34 9.39
CA ARG A 21 -33.54 -21.28 9.49
C ARG A 21 -32.21 -21.69 8.85
N ASP A 22 -31.74 -22.89 9.15
CA ASP A 22 -30.45 -23.38 8.66
C ASP A 22 -30.49 -23.57 7.14
N ALA A 23 -31.60 -24.06 6.58
CA ALA A 23 -31.82 -24.12 5.12
C ALA A 23 -31.87 -22.73 4.47
N ASN A 24 -32.54 -21.76 5.10
CA ASN A 24 -32.55 -20.38 4.62
C ASN A 24 -31.13 -19.77 4.65
N MET A 25 -30.41 -19.92 5.76
CA MET A 25 -29.03 -19.41 5.89
C MET A 25 -28.08 -20.06 4.88
N ASP A 26 -28.23 -21.35 4.58
CA ASP A 26 -27.42 -22.04 3.57
C ASP A 26 -27.69 -21.49 2.16
N ALA A 27 -28.95 -21.22 1.83
CA ALA A 27 -29.32 -20.58 0.56
C ALA A 27 -28.76 -19.15 0.43
N TRP A 28 -28.89 -18.34 1.49
CA TRP A 28 -28.32 -16.99 1.53
C TRP A 28 -26.79 -17.01 1.47
N SER A 29 -26.15 -17.95 2.16
CA SER A 29 -24.70 -18.13 2.15
C SER A 29 -24.19 -18.44 0.75
N LYS A 30 -24.81 -19.41 0.05
CA LYS A 30 -24.45 -19.77 -1.33
C LYS A 30 -24.60 -18.59 -2.27
N MET A 31 -25.72 -17.87 -2.19
CA MET A 31 -25.96 -16.69 -3.01
C MET A 31 -24.91 -15.60 -2.77
N MET A 32 -24.52 -15.36 -1.51
CA MET A 32 -23.48 -14.39 -1.17
C MET A 32 -22.11 -14.84 -1.65
N ILE A 33 -21.78 -16.13 -1.54
CA ILE A 33 -20.53 -16.71 -2.06
C ILE A 33 -20.45 -16.50 -3.58
N ASP A 34 -21.52 -16.78 -4.31
CA ASP A 34 -21.57 -16.57 -5.75
C ASP A 34 -21.43 -15.09 -6.09
N LEU A 35 -22.10 -14.21 -5.34
CA LEU A 35 -22.01 -12.75 -5.51
C LEU A 35 -20.57 -12.24 -5.33
N VAL A 36 -19.89 -12.62 -4.24
CA VAL A 36 -18.51 -12.14 -3.98
C VAL A 36 -17.49 -12.72 -4.94
N ASN A 37 -17.78 -13.88 -5.55
CA ASN A 37 -16.96 -14.48 -6.58
C ASN A 37 -17.20 -13.88 -7.97
N THR A 38 -18.17 -12.97 -8.15
CA THR A 38 -18.37 -12.30 -9.44
C THR A 38 -17.30 -11.25 -9.70
N ASP A 39 -16.86 -11.15 -10.96
CA ASP A 39 -15.93 -10.11 -11.40
C ASP A 39 -16.50 -8.71 -11.16
N ALA A 40 -17.81 -8.53 -11.32
CA ALA A 40 -18.48 -7.25 -11.07
C ALA A 40 -18.39 -6.81 -9.60
N TYR A 41 -18.48 -7.73 -8.63
CA TYR A 41 -18.29 -7.41 -7.22
C TYR A 41 -16.84 -7.03 -6.92
N ALA A 42 -15.89 -7.78 -7.47
CA ALA A 42 -14.47 -7.49 -7.32
C ALA A 42 -14.12 -6.12 -7.93
N GLU A 43 -14.63 -5.81 -9.12
CA GLU A 43 -14.45 -4.53 -9.80
C GLU A 43 -15.10 -3.38 -9.02
N ALA A 44 -16.35 -3.54 -8.57
CA ALA A 44 -17.05 -2.51 -7.80
C ALA A 44 -16.35 -2.22 -6.46
N THR A 45 -15.89 -3.27 -5.77
CA THR A 45 -15.15 -3.13 -4.51
C THR A 45 -13.78 -2.48 -4.75
N GLY A 46 -13.09 -2.87 -5.82
CA GLY A 46 -11.83 -2.24 -6.23
C GLY A 46 -12.01 -0.76 -6.59
N ALA A 47 -13.07 -0.42 -7.32
CA ALA A 47 -13.42 0.96 -7.67
C ALA A 47 -13.76 1.80 -6.42
N ALA A 48 -14.51 1.24 -5.46
CA ALA A 48 -14.81 1.90 -4.20
C ALA A 48 -13.55 2.15 -3.36
N LEU A 49 -12.65 1.17 -3.27
CA LEU A 49 -11.37 1.31 -2.57
C LEU A 49 -10.47 2.34 -3.26
N ASN A 50 -10.39 2.32 -4.59
CA ASN A 50 -9.65 3.32 -5.36
C ASN A 50 -10.22 4.72 -5.14
N ALA A 51 -11.54 4.88 -5.20
CA ALA A 51 -12.19 6.16 -4.93
C ALA A 51 -11.90 6.66 -3.50
N TRP A 52 -11.94 5.76 -2.51
CA TRP A 52 -11.53 6.08 -1.15
C TRP A 52 -10.06 6.51 -1.07
N LEU A 53 -9.14 5.75 -1.67
CA LEU A 53 -7.71 6.05 -1.68
C LEU A 53 -7.42 7.37 -2.40
N THR A 54 -8.01 7.61 -3.57
CA THR A 54 -7.89 8.87 -4.33
C THR A 54 -8.43 10.06 -3.54
N THR A 55 -9.58 9.90 -2.87
CA THR A 55 -10.17 10.97 -2.03
C THR A 55 -9.37 11.20 -0.75
N SER A 56 -8.75 10.15 -0.20
CA SER A 56 -7.90 10.22 1.01
C SER A 56 -6.45 10.65 0.72
N GLY A 57 -6.03 10.68 -0.55
CA GLY A 57 -4.69 11.13 -0.96
C GLY A 57 -4.36 12.54 -0.47
N PRO A 58 -5.21 13.55 -0.72
CA PRO A 58 -5.04 14.89 -0.16
C PRO A 58 -4.94 14.92 1.36
N PHE A 59 -5.68 14.04 2.05
CA PHE A 59 -5.63 13.96 3.51
C PHE A 59 -4.26 13.48 4.02
N ARG A 60 -3.63 12.51 3.34
CA ARG A 60 -2.25 12.09 3.66
C ARG A 60 -1.27 13.26 3.56
N LYS A 61 -1.37 14.06 2.50
CA LYS A 61 -0.51 15.23 2.30
C LYS A 61 -0.70 16.27 3.41
N VAL A 62 -1.94 16.57 3.79
CA VAL A 62 -2.23 17.49 4.91
C VAL A 62 -1.64 16.99 6.23
N LEU A 63 -1.69 15.68 6.49
CA LEU A 63 -1.08 15.09 7.67
C LEU A 63 0.45 15.19 7.64
N GLU A 64 1.08 14.90 6.49
CA GLU A 64 2.53 15.04 6.30
C GLU A 64 2.98 16.49 6.53
N ASP A 65 2.27 17.47 5.96
CA ASP A 65 2.57 18.89 6.13
C ASP A 65 2.42 19.33 7.60
N SER A 66 1.37 18.85 8.29
CA SER A 66 1.17 19.12 9.72
C SER A 66 2.30 18.53 10.56
N MET A 67 2.75 17.31 10.25
CA MET A 67 3.83 16.65 10.98
C MET A 67 5.17 17.33 10.73
N ALA A 68 5.45 17.75 9.50
CA ALA A 68 6.63 18.53 9.16
C ALA A 68 6.68 19.84 9.97
N LYS A 69 5.55 20.54 10.08
CA LYS A 69 5.45 21.76 10.90
C LYS A 69 5.68 21.50 12.40
N THR A 70 5.19 20.37 12.92
CA THR A 70 5.48 19.98 14.31
C THR A 70 6.96 19.68 14.51
N LEU A 71 7.60 18.99 13.57
CA LEU A 71 9.04 18.73 13.62
C LEU A 71 9.84 20.03 13.57
N GLU A 72 9.45 20.98 12.71
CA GLU A 72 10.06 22.31 12.62
C GLU A 72 9.97 23.05 13.96
N GLN A 73 8.82 23.02 14.64
CA GLN A 73 8.65 23.62 15.98
C GLN A 73 9.56 22.99 17.05
N LEU A 74 9.95 21.73 16.86
CA LEU A 74 10.88 21.02 17.73
C LEU A 74 12.33 21.15 17.26
N ASN A 75 12.61 21.98 16.24
CA ASN A 75 13.90 22.08 15.56
C ASN A 75 14.43 20.72 15.05
N LEU A 76 13.52 19.83 14.65
CA LEU A 76 13.84 18.54 14.06
C LEU A 76 13.65 18.60 12.55
N PRO A 77 14.57 18.04 11.74
CA PRO A 77 14.42 17.99 10.30
C PRO A 77 13.31 17.02 9.90
N SER A 78 12.54 17.39 8.87
CA SER A 78 11.59 16.48 8.27
C SER A 78 12.30 15.47 7.36
N ARG A 79 11.59 14.41 6.96
CA ARG A 79 12.12 13.44 5.99
C ARG A 79 12.44 14.10 4.64
N ASP A 80 11.63 15.06 4.19
CA ASP A 80 11.86 15.76 2.91
C ASP A 80 13.14 16.59 2.97
N ASP A 81 13.42 17.23 4.10
CA ASP A 81 14.66 17.99 4.31
C ASP A 81 15.91 17.09 4.21
N VAL A 82 15.84 15.91 4.83
CA VAL A 82 16.93 14.93 4.79
C VAL A 82 17.14 14.41 3.36
N THR A 83 16.07 14.10 2.64
CA THR A 83 16.15 13.65 1.24
C THR A 83 16.74 14.73 0.34
N ARG A 84 16.27 15.98 0.44
CA ARG A 84 16.83 17.11 -0.31
C ARG A 84 18.30 17.34 -0.02
N LEU A 85 18.71 17.19 1.24
CA LEU A 85 20.12 17.30 1.60
C LEU A 85 20.93 16.19 0.95
N ALA A 86 20.45 14.94 1.00
CA ALA A 86 21.12 13.80 0.36
C ALA A 86 21.28 14.01 -1.15
N GLU A 87 20.24 14.45 -1.85
CA GLU A 87 20.29 14.75 -3.29
C GLU A 87 21.33 15.82 -3.62
N ARG A 88 21.41 16.89 -2.81
CA ARG A 88 22.42 17.95 -2.98
C ARG A 88 23.82 17.42 -2.75
N LEU A 89 24.02 16.58 -1.73
CA LEU A 89 25.32 15.95 -1.45
C LEU A 89 25.77 15.07 -2.61
N THR A 90 24.87 14.24 -3.16
CA THR A 90 25.17 13.44 -4.36
C THR A 90 25.51 14.32 -5.57
N ASN A 91 24.83 15.44 -5.76
CA ASN A 91 25.16 16.38 -6.85
C ASN A 91 26.56 17.00 -6.66
N ILE A 92 26.91 17.36 -5.43
CA ILE A 92 28.23 17.89 -5.10
C ILE A 92 29.31 16.83 -5.34
N GLU A 93 29.07 15.59 -4.94
CA GLU A 93 29.98 14.46 -5.17
C GLU A 93 30.26 14.26 -6.67
N MET A 94 29.22 14.18 -7.50
CA MET A 94 29.41 14.08 -8.96
C MET A 94 30.22 15.23 -9.56
N ARG A 95 29.97 16.47 -9.10
CA ARG A 95 30.72 17.64 -9.56
C ARG A 95 32.17 17.63 -9.07
N LEU A 96 32.41 17.08 -7.89
CA LEU A 96 33.75 16.94 -7.34
C LEU A 96 34.55 15.91 -8.15
N ASP A 97 33.94 14.78 -8.49
CA ASP A 97 34.53 13.76 -9.37
C ASP A 97 34.87 14.32 -10.76
N ASP A 98 33.96 15.12 -11.34
CA ASP A 98 34.21 15.80 -12.63
C ASP A 98 35.39 16.78 -12.55
N LEU A 99 35.56 17.47 -11.42
CA LEU A 99 36.67 18.39 -11.20
C LEU A 99 37.98 17.63 -11.01
N ASP A 100 37.95 16.51 -10.28
CA ASP A 100 39.10 15.64 -10.08
C ASP A 100 39.63 15.09 -11.41
N ALA A 101 38.73 14.57 -12.26
CA ALA A 101 39.08 14.09 -13.60
C ALA A 101 39.68 15.18 -14.49
N LYS A 102 39.17 16.42 -14.43
CA LYS A 102 39.71 17.55 -15.19
C LYS A 102 41.07 18.00 -14.67
N LEU A 103 41.26 17.96 -13.35
CA LEU A 103 42.54 18.30 -12.73
C LEU A 103 43.62 17.29 -13.12
N ASP A 104 43.30 16.00 -13.07
CA ASP A 104 44.19 14.92 -13.52
C ASP A 104 44.58 15.09 -14.99
N GLU A 105 43.62 15.41 -15.86
CA GLU A 105 43.90 15.68 -17.28
C GLU A 105 44.80 16.93 -17.46
N SER A 106 44.59 17.99 -16.68
CA SER A 106 45.43 19.19 -16.74
C SER A 106 46.83 18.99 -16.18
N LEU A 107 47.01 18.12 -15.19
CA LEU A 107 48.30 17.77 -14.59
C LEU A 107 49.05 16.71 -15.39
N ARG A 108 48.37 16.07 -16.35
CA ARG A 108 48.98 15.11 -17.25
C ARG A 108 50.03 15.86 -18.09
N PRO A 109 51.32 15.50 -18.00
CA PRO A 109 52.34 16.15 -18.79
C PRO A 109 52.00 15.96 -20.26
N SER A 110 52.00 17.05 -21.04
CA SER A 110 51.87 16.97 -22.48
C SER A 110 53.02 16.12 -23.00
N HIS A 111 52.78 14.83 -23.22
CA HIS A 111 53.64 14.01 -24.04
C HIS A 111 53.37 14.42 -25.50
N SER A 112 53.73 15.67 -25.81
CA SER A 112 54.16 16.07 -27.12
C SER A 112 55.44 15.30 -27.40
N GLY A 113 55.25 14.08 -27.90
CA GLY A 113 56.30 13.27 -28.47
C GLY A 113 56.99 14.05 -29.57
N GLU A 114 58.31 14.03 -29.48
CA GLU A 114 59.29 14.53 -30.43
C GLU A 114 59.15 13.88 -31.82
N ASN A 115 59.63 14.63 -32.84
CA ASN A 115 60.01 14.28 -34.22
C ASN A 115 58.94 14.18 -35.30
#